data_AF-A0A0B6Z0A8-F1
#
_entry.id   AF-A0A0B6Z0A8-F1
#
_cell.length_a   1.000
_cell.length_b   1.000
_cell.length_c   1.000
_cell.angle_alpha   90.00
_cell.angle_beta   90.00
_cell.angle_gamma   90.00
#
_symmetry.space_group_name_H-M   'P 1'
#
loop_
_entity.id
_entity.type
_entity.pdbx_description
1 polymer ?
#
loop_
_entity_poly.entity_id
_entity_poly.type
_entity_poly.pdbx_seq_one_letter_code
_entity_poly.pdbx_strand_id
1 'polypeptide(L)'
;DFSDRAVIYVDIASNGVNKGIASANGAIWKEHRTFSASVMRLLGSEKNILADKIQEEVKHFMERLESFKGEPENVRSILAISVSNIMCSIIVGQRYEYDDEEFKRIHELIEFNISKIKGTAVLNFFPWLRHLPGDLLYFKIITKNFLEFYDIFAHAHIKENENIVGEPGNFITAYIQ
;
A
#
# COMPACT_ATOMS: atom_id res chain seq x y z
N ASP A 1 -0.32 -29.45 -7.56
CA ASP A 1 -0.76 -28.17 -7.01
C ASP A 1 0.17 -27.10 -7.55
N PHE A 2 -0.34 -26.06 -8.23
CA PHE A 2 0.47 -25.03 -8.93
C PHE A 2 0.17 -23.63 -8.38
N SER A 3 -0.33 -23.55 -7.14
CA SER A 3 -0.70 -22.29 -6.50
C SER A 3 0.49 -21.48 -5.99
N ASP A 4 1.66 -22.09 -5.86
CA ASP A 4 2.80 -21.50 -5.18
C ASP A 4 3.47 -20.38 -6.01
N ARG A 5 3.94 -19.36 -5.29
CA ARG A 5 4.70 -18.23 -5.81
C ARG A 5 6.20 -18.52 -5.68
N ALA A 6 6.92 -18.31 -6.78
CA ALA A 6 8.39 -18.26 -6.74
C ALA A 6 8.84 -16.98 -6.03
N VAL A 7 9.91 -17.07 -5.25
CA VAL A 7 10.52 -15.89 -4.62
C VAL A 7 11.16 -15.05 -5.72
N ILE A 8 10.69 -13.82 -5.86
CA ILE A 8 11.24 -12.84 -6.80
C ILE A 8 12.02 -11.77 -6.06
N TYR A 9 12.83 -11.03 -6.82
CA TYR A 9 13.68 -9.97 -6.34
C TYR A 9 12.92 -8.94 -5.48
N VAL A 10 11.71 -8.58 -5.90
CA VAL A 10 10.84 -7.63 -5.19
C VAL A 10 10.51 -8.10 -3.77
N ASP A 11 10.32 -9.40 -3.57
CA ASP A 11 10.03 -9.96 -2.25
C ASP A 11 11.23 -9.77 -1.30
N ILE A 12 12.44 -9.86 -1.84
CA ILE A 12 13.67 -9.62 -1.08
C ILE A 12 13.81 -8.14 -0.75
N ALA A 13 13.64 -7.26 -1.75
CA ALA A 13 13.78 -5.81 -1.60
C ALA A 13 12.76 -5.21 -0.62
N SER A 14 11.55 -5.79 -0.57
CA SER A 14 10.47 -5.37 0.33
C SER A 14 10.46 -6.10 1.68
N ASN A 15 11.43 -6.97 1.96
CA ASN A 15 11.43 -7.86 3.13
C ASN A 15 10.13 -8.69 3.27
N GLY A 16 9.51 -9.01 2.13
CA GLY A 16 8.20 -9.66 1.98
C GLY A 16 8.25 -11.15 1.63
N VAL A 17 9.43 -11.78 1.66
CA VAL A 17 9.59 -13.21 1.34
C VAL A 17 8.66 -14.06 2.22
N ASN A 18 7.77 -14.81 1.57
CA ASN A 18 6.75 -15.66 2.20
C ASN A 18 5.83 -14.94 3.20
N LYS A 19 5.52 -13.65 2.96
CA LYS A 19 4.61 -12.85 3.78
C LYS A 19 3.41 -12.32 2.98
N GLY A 20 2.33 -12.00 3.69
CA GLY A 20 1.13 -11.38 3.13
C GLY A 20 0.41 -12.28 2.13
N ILE A 21 -0.29 -11.68 1.16
CA ILE A 21 -1.09 -12.42 0.17
C ILE A 21 -0.36 -12.59 -1.18
N ALA A 22 0.51 -11.63 -1.54
CA ALA A 22 1.17 -11.63 -2.84
C ALA A 22 2.28 -12.67 -2.95
N SER A 23 3.01 -12.92 -1.84
CA SER A 23 4.28 -13.67 -1.85
C SER A 23 4.27 -14.89 -0.91
N ALA A 24 3.30 -15.01 0.01
CA ALA A 24 3.18 -16.18 0.87
C ALA A 24 2.64 -17.42 0.13
N ASN A 25 2.99 -18.60 0.65
CA ASN A 25 2.48 -19.89 0.21
C ASN A 25 1.87 -20.68 1.38
N GLY A 26 1.15 -21.77 1.05
CA GLY A 26 0.65 -22.71 2.04
C GLY A 26 -0.37 -22.12 3.02
N ALA A 27 -0.22 -22.44 4.32
CA ALA A 27 -1.16 -22.05 5.36
C ALA A 27 -1.23 -20.52 5.56
N ILE A 28 -0.08 -19.85 5.55
CA ILE A 28 0.04 -18.39 5.73
C ILE A 28 -0.80 -17.66 4.67
N TRP A 29 -0.65 -18.04 3.40
CA TRP A 29 -1.45 -17.46 2.32
C TRP A 29 -2.94 -17.71 2.49
N LYS A 30 -3.33 -18.94 2.85
CA LYS A 30 -4.75 -19.30 3.05
C LYS A 30 -5.37 -18.47 4.16
N GLU A 31 -4.65 -18.30 5.27
CA GLU A 31 -5.09 -17.52 6.43
C GLU A 31 -5.29 -16.04 6.07
N HIS A 32 -4.23 -15.35 5.60
CA HIS A 32 -4.34 -13.94 5.23
C HIS A 32 -5.40 -13.70 4.16
N ARG A 33 -5.47 -14.55 3.13
CA ARG A 33 -6.47 -14.41 2.05
C ARG A 33 -7.89 -14.57 2.59
N THR A 34 -8.12 -15.56 3.45
CA THR A 34 -9.45 -15.83 4.01
C THR A 34 -9.89 -14.68 4.91
N PHE A 35 -8.99 -14.21 5.78
CA PHE A 35 -9.23 -13.05 6.64
C PHE A 35 -9.50 -11.78 5.83
N SER A 36 -8.62 -11.41 4.90
CA SER A 36 -8.82 -10.19 4.11
C SER A 36 -10.11 -10.25 3.28
N ALA A 37 -10.46 -11.41 2.74
CA ALA A 37 -11.71 -11.58 1.99
C ALA A 37 -12.95 -11.48 2.89
N SER A 38 -12.93 -12.00 4.12
CA SER A 38 -14.05 -11.85 5.05
C SER A 38 -14.24 -10.40 5.46
N VAL A 39 -13.16 -9.68 5.80
CA VAL A 39 -13.21 -8.26 6.15
C VAL A 39 -13.74 -7.42 4.97
N MET A 40 -13.25 -7.64 3.75
CA MET A 40 -13.74 -6.90 2.58
C MET A 40 -15.22 -7.15 2.29
N ARG A 41 -15.73 -8.37 2.54
CA ARG A 41 -17.18 -8.67 2.42
C ARG A 41 -18.01 -7.95 3.48
N LEU A 42 -17.55 -7.96 4.73
CA LEU A 42 -18.19 -7.27 5.84
C LEU A 42 -18.29 -5.75 5.56
N LEU A 43 -17.19 -5.15 5.11
CA LEU A 43 -17.12 -3.71 4.81
C LEU A 43 -17.92 -3.33 3.56
N GLY A 44 -17.92 -4.16 2.53
CA GLY A 44 -18.56 -3.86 1.25
C GLY A 44 -20.04 -4.19 1.21
N SER A 45 -20.41 -5.45 1.46
CA SER A 45 -21.75 -5.96 1.17
C SER A 45 -22.71 -5.88 2.36
N GLU A 46 -22.20 -5.95 3.58
CA GLU A 46 -23.06 -6.03 4.78
C GLU A 46 -23.29 -4.66 5.42
N LYS A 47 -22.28 -3.79 5.39
CA LYS A 47 -22.34 -2.47 6.05
C LYS A 47 -22.28 -1.27 5.10
N ASN A 48 -22.08 -1.48 3.79
CA ASN A 48 -21.92 -0.44 2.76
C ASN A 48 -20.84 0.63 3.03
N ILE A 49 -19.92 0.36 3.96
CA ILE A 49 -18.89 1.30 4.45
C ILE A 49 -17.98 1.74 3.29
N LEU A 50 -17.63 0.82 2.40
CA LEU A 50 -16.77 1.15 1.26
C LEU A 50 -17.43 2.19 0.34
N ALA A 51 -18.73 2.07 0.07
CA ALA A 51 -19.43 3.02 -0.79
C ALA A 51 -19.52 4.41 -0.12
N ASP A 52 -19.79 4.44 1.18
CA ASP A 52 -19.83 5.68 1.96
C ASP A 52 -18.47 6.38 1.95
N LYS A 53 -17.37 5.64 2.13
CA LYS A 53 -16.00 6.17 2.04
C LYS A 53 -15.62 6.67 0.66
N ILE A 54 -16.05 5.97 -0.40
CA ILE A 54 -15.87 6.47 -1.77
C ILE A 54 -16.65 7.77 -1.97
N GLN A 55 -17.91 7.83 -1.53
CA GLN A 55 -18.74 9.01 -1.71
C GLN A 55 -18.23 10.21 -0.91
N GLU A 56 -17.72 9.97 0.30
CA GLU A 56 -17.03 10.96 1.13
C GLU A 56 -15.79 11.52 0.39
N GLU A 57 -14.92 10.66 -0.12
CA GLU A 57 -13.71 11.11 -0.81
C GLU A 57 -14.01 11.80 -2.14
N VAL A 58 -15.07 11.40 -2.86
CA VAL A 58 -15.51 12.10 -4.08
C VAL A 58 -15.84 13.57 -3.78
N LYS A 59 -16.46 13.87 -2.64
CA LYS A 59 -16.74 15.27 -2.26
C LYS A 59 -15.44 16.07 -2.10
N HIS A 60 -14.47 15.53 -1.36
CA HIS A 60 -13.17 16.17 -1.17
C HIS A 60 -12.37 16.29 -2.47
N PHE A 61 -12.46 15.30 -3.36
CA PHE A 61 -11.84 15.34 -4.68
C PHE A 61 -12.42 16.48 -5.52
N MET A 62 -13.74 16.63 -5.54
CA MET A 62 -14.41 17.72 -6.26
C MET A 62 -14.05 19.09 -5.68
N GLU A 63 -14.07 19.24 -4.36
CA GLU A 63 -13.62 20.47 -3.68
C GLU A 63 -12.17 20.83 -4.07
N ARG A 64 -11.28 19.83 -4.12
CA ARG A 64 -9.89 20.03 -4.55
C ARG A 64 -9.82 20.47 -6.01
N LEU A 65 -10.58 19.86 -6.91
CA LEU A 65 -10.62 20.26 -8.33
C LEU A 65 -11.13 21.70 -8.51
N GLU A 66 -12.17 22.08 -7.78
CA GLU A 66 -12.72 23.45 -7.82
C GLU A 66 -11.71 24.49 -7.32
N SER A 67 -10.84 24.12 -6.37
CA SER A 67 -9.83 25.01 -5.80
C SER A 67 -8.80 25.51 -6.84
N PHE A 68 -8.59 24.79 -7.94
CA PHE A 68 -7.67 25.20 -9.00
C PHE A 68 -8.21 26.34 -9.87
N LYS A 69 -9.51 26.67 -9.79
CA LYS A 69 -10.11 27.80 -10.50
C LYS A 69 -9.81 27.83 -12.02
N GLY A 70 -9.65 26.65 -12.64
CA GLY A 70 -9.35 26.49 -14.06
C GLY A 70 -7.87 26.47 -14.43
N GLU A 71 -6.96 26.61 -13.46
CA GLU A 71 -5.53 26.45 -13.69
C GLU A 71 -5.18 24.98 -14.01
N PRO A 72 -4.19 24.74 -14.89
CA PRO A 72 -3.78 23.40 -15.25
C PRO A 72 -3.10 22.70 -14.07
N GLU A 73 -3.57 21.50 -13.74
CA GLU A 73 -3.04 20.70 -12.64
C GLU A 73 -2.97 19.21 -13.00
N ASN A 74 -2.09 18.46 -12.34
CA ASN A 74 -1.95 17.02 -12.53
C ASN A 74 -3.05 16.23 -11.79
N VAL A 75 -4.21 16.10 -12.44
CA VAL A 75 -5.37 15.33 -11.93
C VAL A 75 -5.03 13.87 -11.60
N ARG A 76 -4.04 13.26 -12.30
CA ARG A 76 -3.62 11.88 -12.03
C ARG A 76 -3.06 11.73 -10.61
N SER A 77 -2.26 12.70 -10.16
CA SER A 77 -1.68 12.70 -8.81
C SER A 77 -2.79 12.81 -7.75
N ILE A 78 -3.71 13.76 -7.96
CA ILE A 78 -4.82 14.00 -7.04
C ILE A 78 -5.70 12.75 -6.93
N LEU A 79 -6.08 12.15 -8.06
CA LEU A 79 -6.88 10.93 -8.07
C LEU A 79 -6.18 9.77 -7.34
N ALA A 80 -4.86 9.65 -7.52
CA ALA A 80 -4.08 8.61 -6.87
C ALA A 80 -4.02 8.81 -5.33
N ILE A 81 -3.94 10.07 -4.88
CA ILE A 81 -4.07 10.44 -3.46
C ILE A 81 -5.49 10.12 -2.95
N SER A 82 -6.54 10.44 -3.69
CA SER A 82 -7.94 10.13 -3.31
C SER A 82 -8.15 8.63 -3.12
N VAL A 83 -7.68 7.81 -4.06
CA VAL A 83 -7.78 6.34 -3.93
C VAL A 83 -6.98 5.85 -2.72
N SER A 84 -5.80 6.43 -2.47
CA SER A 84 -4.99 6.10 -1.30
C SER A 84 -5.69 6.49 0.00
N ASN A 85 -6.41 7.61 0.04
CA ASN A 85 -7.23 8.03 1.18
C ASN A 85 -8.38 7.08 1.48
N ILE A 86 -9.10 6.61 0.46
CA ILE A 86 -10.13 5.59 0.64
C ILE A 86 -9.52 4.34 1.28
N MET A 87 -8.38 3.87 0.77
CA MET A 87 -7.68 2.71 1.33
C MET A 87 -7.18 2.96 2.77
N CYS A 88 -6.60 4.12 3.07
CA CYS A 88 -6.17 4.47 4.42
C CYS A 88 -7.35 4.54 5.39
N SER A 89 -8.48 5.09 4.97
CA SER A 89 -9.68 5.15 5.81
C SER A 89 -10.20 3.76 6.20
N ILE A 90 -9.94 2.74 5.38
CA ILE A 90 -10.31 1.35 5.65
C ILE A 90 -9.23 0.65 6.49
N ILE A 91 -7.96 0.86 6.15
CA ILE A 91 -6.85 0.12 6.74
C ILE A 91 -6.50 0.67 8.13
N VAL A 92 -6.26 1.98 8.22
CA VAL A 92 -5.82 2.68 9.43
C VAL A 92 -6.93 3.52 10.07
N GLY A 93 -8.07 3.70 9.39
CA GLY A 93 -9.17 4.52 9.92
C GLY A 93 -8.97 6.03 9.77
N GLN A 94 -7.96 6.46 8.99
CA GLN A 94 -7.56 7.87 8.85
C GLN A 94 -7.54 8.30 7.38
N ARG A 95 -7.79 9.60 7.16
CA ARG A 95 -7.68 10.30 5.88
C ARG A 95 -6.55 11.33 5.97
N TYR A 96 -5.80 11.50 4.89
CA TYR A 96 -4.79 12.53 4.76
C TYR A 96 -5.26 13.69 3.88
N GLU A 97 -4.80 14.89 4.20
CA GLU A 97 -5.04 16.04 3.34
C GLU A 97 -4.24 15.94 2.04
N TYR A 98 -4.77 16.51 0.95
CA TYR A 98 -4.09 16.50 -0.34
C TYR A 98 -2.73 17.21 -0.32
N ASP A 99 -2.55 18.12 0.62
CA ASP A 99 -1.32 18.89 0.82
C ASP A 99 -0.45 18.35 1.97
N ASP A 100 -0.78 17.19 2.53
CA ASP A 100 0.04 16.52 3.53
C ASP A 100 1.38 16.06 2.90
N GLU A 101 2.47 16.66 3.34
CA GLU A 101 3.79 16.43 2.78
C GLU A 101 4.33 15.02 3.10
N GLU A 102 3.97 14.44 4.24
CA GLU A 102 4.35 13.08 4.61
C GLU A 102 3.60 12.06 3.75
N PHE A 103 2.31 12.28 3.52
CA PHE A 103 1.51 11.43 2.65
C PHE A 103 1.91 11.53 1.18
N LYS A 104 2.22 12.73 0.69
CA LYS A 104 2.83 12.92 -0.63
C LYS A 104 4.13 12.15 -0.75
N ARG A 105 5.00 12.20 0.26
CA ARG A 105 6.25 11.45 0.29
C ARG A 105 6.01 9.94 0.19
N ILE A 106 5.07 9.40 0.98
CA ILE A 106 4.66 8.00 0.88
C ILE A 106 4.21 7.65 -0.55
N HIS A 107 3.38 8.51 -1.15
CA HIS A 107 2.88 8.30 -2.50
C HIS A 107 4.00 8.26 -3.54
N GLU A 108 4.95 9.19 -3.46
CA GLU A 108 6.12 9.24 -4.35
C GLU A 108 7.00 7.98 -4.25
N LEU A 109 7.22 7.47 -3.03
CA LEU A 109 7.98 6.24 -2.80
C LEU A 109 7.32 5.04 -3.49
N ILE A 110 5.99 4.93 -3.36
CA ILE A 110 5.18 3.87 -3.97
C ILE A 110 5.18 4.01 -5.50
N GLU A 111 4.90 5.20 -6.03
CA GLU A 111 4.86 5.44 -7.47
C GLU A 111 6.22 5.16 -8.12
N PHE A 112 7.30 5.64 -7.50
CA PHE A 112 8.66 5.36 -7.97
C PHE A 112 8.90 3.85 -8.04
N ASN A 113 8.62 3.13 -6.96
CA ASN A 113 8.84 1.68 -6.91
C ASN A 113 8.02 0.97 -7.98
N ILE A 114 6.72 1.25 -8.11
CA ILE A 114 5.84 0.66 -9.13
C ILE A 114 6.38 0.92 -10.55
N SER A 115 6.85 2.15 -10.82
CA SER A 115 7.37 2.52 -12.14
C SER A 115 8.66 1.78 -12.51
N LYS A 116 9.50 1.43 -11.53
CA LYS A 116 10.82 0.81 -11.74
C LYS A 116 10.85 -0.70 -11.52
N ILE A 117 9.85 -1.26 -10.85
CA ILE A 117 9.83 -2.67 -10.45
C ILE A 117 10.01 -3.62 -11.63
N LYS A 118 9.41 -3.29 -12.79
CA LYS A 118 9.53 -4.09 -14.02
C LYS A 118 10.98 -4.17 -14.52
N GLY A 119 11.76 -3.10 -14.34
CA GLY A 119 13.18 -3.05 -14.71
C GLY A 119 14.05 -4.00 -13.88
N THR A 120 13.56 -4.44 -12.71
CA THR A 120 14.29 -5.37 -11.83
C THR A 120 14.10 -6.84 -12.20
N ALA A 121 13.21 -7.17 -13.14
CA ALA A 121 12.86 -8.55 -13.45
C ALA A 121 14.05 -9.41 -13.89
N VAL A 122 15.06 -8.79 -14.53
CA VAL A 122 16.29 -9.48 -14.94
C VAL A 122 17.08 -10.03 -13.75
N LEU A 123 16.96 -9.42 -12.56
CA LEU A 123 17.61 -9.89 -11.33
C LEU A 123 17.08 -11.25 -10.87
N ASN A 124 15.89 -11.65 -11.30
CA ASN A 124 15.33 -12.97 -11.01
C ASN A 124 16.10 -14.09 -11.74
N PHE A 125 16.67 -13.79 -12.91
CA PHE A 125 17.41 -14.74 -13.73
C PHE A 125 18.93 -14.63 -13.52
N PHE A 126 19.42 -13.42 -13.28
CA PHE A 126 20.84 -13.12 -13.10
C PHE A 126 21.08 -12.33 -11.80
N PRO A 127 21.00 -12.97 -10.62
CA PRO A 127 21.10 -12.28 -9.33
C PRO A 127 22.42 -11.55 -9.12
N TRP A 128 23.50 -12.01 -9.77
CA TRP A 128 24.83 -11.41 -9.65
C TRP A 128 24.90 -9.97 -10.19
N LEU A 129 23.98 -9.57 -11.08
CA LEU A 129 23.91 -8.20 -11.62
C LEU A 129 23.67 -7.14 -10.53
N ARG A 130 23.14 -7.50 -9.37
CA ARG A 130 22.95 -6.59 -8.23
C ARG A 130 24.26 -6.04 -7.65
N HIS A 131 25.38 -6.71 -7.92
CA HIS A 131 26.70 -6.32 -7.42
C HIS A 131 27.42 -5.35 -8.36
N LEU A 132 26.82 -4.99 -9.51
CA LEU A 132 27.38 -4.01 -10.42
C LEU A 132 27.38 -2.60 -9.79
N PRO A 133 28.41 -1.77 -10.09
CA PRO A 133 28.45 -0.39 -9.63
C PRO A 133 27.32 0.43 -10.27
N GLY A 134 26.79 1.42 -9.55
CA GLY A 134 25.87 2.43 -10.09
C GLY A 134 24.35 2.15 -9.99
N ASP A 135 23.93 1.13 -9.24
CA ASP A 135 22.50 0.76 -9.05
C ASP A 135 21.68 0.73 -10.36
N LEU A 136 22.29 0.18 -11.42
CA LEU A 136 21.75 0.21 -12.80
C LEU A 136 20.36 -0.44 -12.93
N LEU A 137 20.01 -1.32 -12.00
CA LEU A 137 18.75 -2.06 -11.96
C LEU A 137 17.86 -1.63 -10.80
N TYR A 138 18.11 -0.45 -10.22
CA TYR A 138 17.30 0.17 -9.17
C TYR A 138 17.13 -0.68 -7.89
N PHE A 139 18.04 -1.64 -7.65
CA PHE A 139 18.01 -2.53 -6.48
C PHE A 139 18.02 -1.71 -5.18
N LYS A 140 18.99 -0.80 -5.06
CA LYS A 140 19.29 -0.10 -3.81
C LYS A 140 18.21 0.92 -3.52
N ILE A 141 17.82 1.69 -4.54
CA ILE A 141 16.78 2.71 -4.38
C ILE A 141 15.41 2.09 -4.06
N ILE A 142 15.01 0.98 -4.69
CA ILE A 142 13.72 0.33 -4.40
C ILE A 142 13.71 -0.22 -2.97
N THR A 143 14.80 -0.88 -2.55
CA THR A 143 14.94 -1.39 -1.18
C THR A 143 14.87 -0.25 -0.17
N LYS A 144 15.58 0.86 -0.42
CA LYS A 144 15.53 2.06 0.44
C LYS A 144 14.10 2.61 0.54
N ASN A 145 13.40 2.73 -0.57
CA ASN A 145 12.04 3.25 -0.60
C ASN A 145 11.06 2.35 0.18
N PHE A 146 11.22 1.02 0.13
CA PHE A 146 10.43 0.11 0.96
C PHE A 146 10.69 0.32 2.45
N LEU A 147 11.97 0.44 2.84
CA LEU A 147 12.32 0.69 4.25
C LEU A 147 11.74 2.02 4.74
N GLU A 148 11.90 3.08 3.97
CA GLU A 148 11.34 4.40 4.28
C GLU A 148 9.82 4.37 4.39
N PHE A 149 9.13 3.64 3.50
CA PHE A 149 7.69 3.41 3.59
C PHE A 149 7.30 2.66 4.89
N TYR A 150 8.02 1.60 5.25
CA TYR A 150 7.73 0.87 6.49
C TYR A 150 7.90 1.75 7.72
N ASP A 151 8.94 2.58 7.75
CA ASP A 151 9.24 3.44 8.90
C ASP A 151 8.21 4.57 9.05
N ILE A 152 7.87 5.24 7.96
CA ILE A 152 6.93 6.38 7.98
C ILE A 152 5.50 5.90 8.20
N PHE A 153 5.07 4.84 7.50
CA PHE A 153 3.66 4.45 7.48
C PHE A 153 3.40 3.20 8.34
N ALA A 154 3.99 2.06 7.98
CA ALA A 154 3.56 0.79 8.55
C ALA A 154 3.85 0.67 10.05
N HIS A 155 5.08 0.95 10.48
CA HIS A 155 5.49 0.84 11.88
C HIS A 155 4.78 1.87 12.76
N ALA A 156 4.58 3.10 12.25
CA ALA A 156 3.83 4.14 12.95
C ALA A 156 2.39 3.69 13.24
N HIS A 157 1.67 3.24 12.20
CA HIS A 157 0.28 2.82 12.34
C HIS A 157 0.09 1.55 13.16
N ILE A 158 0.99 0.56 13.02
CA ILE A 158 0.92 -0.65 13.85
C ILE A 158 1.04 -0.27 15.33
N LYS A 159 2.07 0.53 15.68
CA LYS A 159 2.31 0.95 17.06
C LYS A 159 1.15 1.75 17.66
N GLU A 160 0.51 2.61 16.88
CA GLU A 160 -0.67 3.38 17.32
C GLU A 160 -1.89 2.48 17.59
N ASN A 161 -2.03 1.37 16.86
CA ASN A 161 -3.18 0.49 16.94
C ASN A 161 -2.99 -0.74 17.86
N GLU A 162 -1.75 -1.06 18.26
CA GLU A 162 -1.41 -2.23 19.10
C GLU A 162 -2.09 -2.25 20.47
N ASN A 163 -2.47 -1.09 21.01
CA ASN A 163 -3.06 -0.98 22.36
C ASN A 163 -4.59 -0.78 22.36
N ILE A 164 -5.24 -0.82 21.18
CA ILE A 164 -6.68 -0.59 21.08
C ILE A 164 -7.44 -1.88 21.40
N VAL A 165 -8.09 -1.89 22.57
CA VAL A 165 -8.93 -3.01 23.04
C VAL A 165 -10.41 -2.65 22.87
N GLY A 166 -11.15 -3.40 22.06
CA GLY A 166 -12.57 -3.14 21.79
C GLY A 166 -13.03 -3.63 20.41
N GLU A 167 -14.21 -3.21 19.94
CA GLU A 167 -14.64 -3.50 18.57
C GLU A 167 -13.67 -2.86 17.55
N PRO A 168 -13.20 -3.61 16.54
CA PRO A 168 -12.23 -3.09 15.61
C PRO A 168 -12.83 -2.02 14.70
N GLY A 169 -12.27 -0.82 14.75
CA GLY A 169 -12.70 0.34 13.96
C GLY A 169 -12.08 0.40 12.56
N ASN A 170 -11.04 -0.40 12.29
CA ASN A 170 -10.30 -0.43 11.02
C ASN A 170 -9.73 -1.84 10.76
N PHE A 171 -9.12 -2.05 9.59
CA PHE A 171 -8.54 -3.36 9.25
C PHE A 171 -7.42 -3.78 10.20
N ILE A 172 -6.53 -2.86 10.58
CA ILE A 172 -5.36 -3.19 11.43
C ILE A 172 -5.79 -3.66 12.82
N THR A 173 -6.73 -2.96 13.45
CA THR A 173 -7.30 -3.36 14.75
C THR A 173 -8.01 -4.71 14.66
N ALA A 174 -8.74 -4.99 13.57
CA ALA A 174 -9.34 -6.31 13.35
C ALA A 174 -8.30 -7.42 13.16
N TYR A 175 -7.11 -7.08 12.65
CA TYR A 175 -6.06 -8.03 12.30
C TYR A 175 -5.14 -8.36 13.49
N ILE A 176 -4.92 -7.42 14.41
CA ILE A 176 -4.02 -7.58 15.56
C ILE A 176 -4.71 -8.28 16.75
N GLN A 177 -6.05 -8.21 16.85
CA GLN A 177 -6.87 -8.84 17.88
C GLN A 177 -7.03 -10.36 17.67
#